data_AF-A0A2E9WEM0-F1
#
_entry.id   AF-A0A2E9WEM0-F1
#
_cell.length_a   1.000
_cell.length_b   1.000
_cell.length_c   1.000
_cell.angle_alpha   90.00
_cell.angle_beta   90.00
_cell.angle_gamma   90.00
#
_symmetry.space_group_name_H-M   'P 1'
#
loop_
_entity.id
_entity.type
_entity.pdbx_description
1 polymer ?
#
loop_
_entity_poly.entity_id
_entity_poly.type
_entity_poly.pdbx_seq_one_letter_code
_entity_poly.pdbx_strand_id
1 'polypeptide(L)'
;MHGLADWGWRYGHQFNWEEWVEERDEDGNVSGGRWESRSAYTLIRSASGGSPTLVHDGTGGMAVHPSLLTNGRRIQEWSQSDMSLWSTRRRPGGRVRNLRAAHAWDIDGWTVGDPFFASCYAQPRTQEELMFEQVDQSLASALPELTREGDGFGHIVTVHRGTEALAFSDMESGLSAMLPSAIMVSVALVTFLLEGMWM
;
A
#
# COMPACT_ATOMS: atom_id res chain seq x y z
N MET A 1 23.05 2.16 6.65
CA MET A 1 22.62 2.07 5.23
C MET A 1 21.48 1.08 5.21
N HIS A 2 20.23 1.54 5.16
CA HIS A 2 19.08 0.63 5.11
C HIS A 2 19.02 0.05 3.70
N GLY A 3 19.19 -1.26 3.56
CA GLY A 3 18.96 -1.92 2.26
C GLY A 3 17.50 -1.77 1.87
N LEU A 4 17.22 -1.58 0.58
CA LEU A 4 15.86 -1.58 0.05
C LEU A 4 15.67 -2.87 -0.75
N ALA A 5 14.66 -3.66 -0.37
CA ALA A 5 14.27 -4.91 -1.02
C ALA A 5 13.50 -4.65 -2.32
N ASP A 6 12.57 -3.70 -2.25
CA ASP A 6 11.85 -3.11 -3.37
C ASP A 6 11.82 -1.61 -3.14
N TRP A 7 11.96 -0.82 -4.20
CA TRP A 7 11.99 0.62 -4.10
C TRP A 7 11.44 1.30 -5.35
N GLY A 8 10.72 2.37 -5.11
CA GLY A 8 10.40 3.38 -6.10
C GLY A 8 10.76 4.76 -5.55
N TRP A 9 11.19 5.65 -6.43
CA TRP A 9 11.25 7.06 -6.10
C TRP A 9 10.71 7.89 -7.25
N ARG A 10 10.06 8.99 -6.87
CA ARG A 10 9.61 10.02 -7.80
C ARG A 10 10.07 11.38 -7.33
N TYR A 11 10.44 12.19 -8.29
CA TYR A 11 10.79 13.59 -8.12
C TYR A 11 9.95 14.43 -9.06
N GLY A 12 9.40 15.52 -8.55
CA GLY A 12 8.59 16.42 -9.31
C GLY A 12 8.41 17.78 -8.65
N HIS A 13 7.61 18.60 -9.31
CA HIS A 13 7.22 19.91 -8.80
C HIS A 13 5.78 19.82 -8.29
N GLN A 14 5.61 20.12 -7.01
CA GLN A 14 4.31 20.21 -6.37
C GLN A 14 3.87 21.66 -6.31
N PHE A 15 2.63 21.92 -6.72
CA PHE A 15 2.02 23.24 -6.73
C PHE A 15 0.74 23.20 -5.91
N ASN A 16 0.57 24.14 -5.00
CA ASN A 16 -0.64 24.30 -4.19
C ASN A 16 -1.09 25.76 -4.26
N TRP A 17 -2.39 26.00 -4.38
CA TRP A 17 -2.96 27.34 -4.37
C TRP A 17 -4.41 27.30 -3.90
N GLU A 18 -4.95 28.46 -3.55
CA GLU A 18 -6.39 28.63 -3.34
C GLU A 18 -6.96 29.45 -4.50
N GLU A 19 -8.09 29.00 -5.02
CA GLU A 19 -8.83 29.63 -6.10
C GLU A 19 -10.22 30.03 -5.61
N TRP A 20 -10.65 31.25 -5.97
CA TRP A 20 -12.01 31.70 -5.68
C TRP A 20 -12.99 31.07 -6.68
N VAL A 21 -13.92 30.28 -6.18
CA VAL A 21 -15.02 29.70 -6.95
C VAL A 21 -16.27 30.51 -6.66
N GLU A 22 -16.83 31.13 -7.70
CA GLU A 22 -18.11 31.82 -7.64
C GLU A 22 -19.23 30.78 -7.47
N GLU A 23 -20.10 30.99 -6.49
CA GLU A 23 -21.34 30.25 -6.37
C GLU A 23 -22.41 30.99 -7.19
N ARG A 24 -23.13 30.23 -8.00
CA ARG A 24 -24.18 30.75 -8.88
C ARG A 24 -25.53 30.18 -8.44
N ASP A 25 -26.55 31.02 -8.45
CA ASP A 25 -27.93 30.58 -8.27
C ASP A 25 -28.46 29.88 -9.54
N GLU A 26 -29.70 29.38 -9.46
CA GLU A 26 -30.37 28.67 -10.58
C GLU A 26 -30.55 29.56 -11.82
N ASP A 27 -30.53 30.88 -11.63
CA ASP A 27 -30.62 31.89 -12.69
C ASP A 27 -29.25 32.29 -13.26
N GLY A 28 -28.16 31.70 -12.74
CA GLY A 28 -26.78 31.94 -13.19
C GLY A 28 -26.13 33.20 -12.65
N ASN A 29 -26.79 33.92 -11.73
CA ASN A 29 -26.25 35.09 -11.05
C ASN A 29 -25.29 34.67 -9.94
N VAL A 30 -24.24 35.46 -9.74
CA VAL A 30 -23.25 35.20 -8.68
C VAL A 30 -23.87 35.55 -7.33
N SER A 31 -24.21 34.52 -6.54
CA SER A 31 -24.81 34.64 -5.21
C SER A 31 -23.77 34.74 -4.10
N GLY A 32 -22.52 34.37 -4.40
CA GLY A 32 -21.41 34.43 -3.47
C GLY A 32 -20.17 33.76 -4.03
N GLY A 33 -19.30 33.29 -3.13
CA GLY A 33 -18.19 32.42 -3.53
C GLY A 33 -17.38 31.96 -2.34
N ARG A 34 -16.48 31.02 -2.62
CA ARG A 34 -15.64 30.38 -1.61
C ARG A 34 -14.24 30.15 -2.14
N TRP A 35 -13.28 30.09 -1.22
CA TRP A 35 -11.91 29.68 -1.54
C TRP A 35 -11.83 28.16 -1.54
N GLU A 36 -11.42 27.58 -2.66
CA GLU A 36 -11.17 26.15 -2.79
C GLU A 36 -9.66 25.89 -2.91
N SER A 37 -9.18 24.90 -2.15
CA SER A 37 -7.81 24.43 -2.25
C SER A 37 -7.64 23.62 -3.53
N ARG A 38 -6.57 23.92 -4.28
CA ARG A 38 -6.18 23.22 -5.49
C ARG A 38 -4.73 22.77 -5.37
N SER A 39 -4.44 21.63 -5.96
CA SER A 39 -3.09 21.11 -6.06
C SER A 39 -2.83 20.54 -7.44
N ALA A 40 -1.56 20.51 -7.83
CA ALA A 40 -1.10 19.88 -9.05
C ALA A 40 0.32 19.40 -8.86
N TYR A 41 0.66 18.28 -9.50
CA TYR A 41 2.00 17.70 -9.45
C TYR A 41 2.50 17.47 -10.88
N THR A 42 3.73 17.87 -11.14
CA THR A 42 4.41 17.62 -12.41
C THR A 42 5.57 16.67 -12.14
N LEU A 43 5.48 15.45 -12.67
CA LEU A 43 6.55 14.46 -12.58
C LEU A 43 7.73 14.91 -13.47
N ILE A 44 8.94 14.91 -12.90
CA ILE A 44 10.17 15.26 -13.62
C ILE A 44 11.04 14.03 -13.84
N ARG A 45 11.23 13.21 -12.79
CA ARG A 45 11.99 11.96 -12.87
C ARG A 45 11.39 10.93 -11.94
N SER A 46 11.55 9.67 -12.28
CA SER A 46 11.27 8.55 -11.41
C SER A 46 12.18 7.39 -11.78
N ALA A 47 12.44 6.53 -10.82
CA ALA A 47 12.98 5.21 -11.08
C ALA A 47 12.44 4.24 -10.03
N SER A 48 12.47 2.96 -10.37
CA SER A 48 12.13 1.88 -9.46
C SER A 48 13.07 0.71 -9.71
N GLY A 49 13.13 -0.17 -8.74
CA GLY A 49 13.91 -1.39 -8.80
C GLY A 49 13.66 -2.24 -7.58
N GLY A 50 14.16 -3.46 -7.63
CA GLY A 50 14.11 -4.39 -6.52
C GLY A 50 15.30 -5.31 -6.57
N SER A 51 15.53 -5.99 -5.45
CA SER A 51 16.52 -7.04 -5.32
C SER A 51 15.80 -8.33 -4.93
N PRO A 52 16.31 -9.51 -5.36
CA PRO A 52 15.92 -10.76 -4.74
C PRO A 52 16.01 -10.63 -3.22
N THR A 53 14.93 -11.01 -2.55
CA THR A 53 14.75 -10.79 -1.12
C THR A 53 14.40 -12.10 -0.45
N LEU A 54 14.92 -12.30 0.75
CA LEU A 54 14.62 -13.45 1.58
C LEU A 54 13.90 -12.96 2.83
N VAL A 55 12.80 -13.62 3.18
CA VAL A 55 12.15 -13.48 4.48
C VAL A 55 12.65 -14.58 5.40
N HIS A 56 12.93 -14.27 6.66
CA HIS A 56 13.43 -15.23 7.65
C HIS A 56 12.63 -15.12 8.95
N ASP A 57 12.23 -16.25 9.52
CA ASP A 57 11.41 -16.31 10.75
C ASP A 57 12.23 -16.58 12.03
N GLY A 58 13.53 -16.81 11.89
CA GLY A 58 14.46 -17.16 12.97
C GLY A 58 14.97 -18.60 12.90
N THR A 59 14.29 -19.46 12.16
CA THR A 59 14.66 -20.88 11.97
C THR A 59 15.05 -21.21 10.53
N GLY A 60 14.55 -20.45 9.57
CA GLY A 60 14.89 -20.59 8.16
C GLY A 60 14.40 -19.42 7.32
N GLY A 61 14.84 -19.42 6.06
CA GLY A 61 14.52 -18.36 5.10
C GLY A 61 13.80 -18.90 3.87
N MET A 62 12.87 -18.12 3.34
CA MET A 62 12.23 -18.37 2.06
C MET A 62 12.47 -17.21 1.10
N ALA A 63 12.71 -17.52 -0.17
CA ALA A 63 12.80 -16.52 -1.22
C ALA A 63 11.43 -15.86 -1.42
N VAL A 64 11.44 -14.55 -1.67
CA VAL A 64 10.25 -13.76 -1.96
C VAL A 64 10.37 -13.23 -3.39
N HIS A 65 9.40 -13.59 -4.23
CA HIS A 65 9.35 -13.10 -5.59
C HIS A 65 9.07 -11.59 -5.61
N PRO A 66 9.75 -10.77 -6.44
CA PRO A 66 9.57 -9.31 -6.46
C PRO A 66 8.12 -8.85 -6.71
N SER A 67 7.35 -9.64 -7.47
CA SER A 67 5.93 -9.34 -7.71
C SER A 67 5.10 -9.34 -6.42
N LEU A 68 5.53 -10.04 -5.35
CA LEU A 68 4.84 -10.03 -4.07
C LEU A 68 5.10 -8.73 -3.28
N LEU A 69 6.23 -8.09 -3.52
CA LEU A 69 6.63 -6.85 -2.86
C LEU A 69 6.10 -5.58 -3.55
N THR A 70 5.59 -5.71 -4.79
CA THR A 70 5.03 -4.57 -5.54
C THR A 70 3.94 -3.83 -4.76
N ASN A 71 3.99 -2.50 -4.85
CA ASN A 71 3.19 -1.54 -4.08
C ASN A 71 3.64 -1.41 -2.62
N GLY A 72 4.96 -1.36 -2.39
CA GLY A 72 5.50 -0.93 -1.11
C GLY A 72 4.90 0.42 -0.67
N ARG A 73 4.84 0.64 0.65
CA ARG A 73 4.30 1.88 1.21
C ARG A 73 5.34 3.00 1.14
N ARG A 74 4.86 4.25 1.11
CA ARG A 74 5.71 5.45 1.24
C ARG A 74 6.62 5.36 2.47
N ILE A 75 7.93 5.36 2.23
CA ILE A 75 9.00 5.30 3.23
C ILE A 75 9.33 6.71 3.70
N GLN A 76 9.54 7.63 2.76
CA GLN A 76 9.98 8.98 3.09
C GLN A 76 9.49 10.00 2.07
N GLU A 77 9.17 11.19 2.55
CA GLU A 77 8.80 12.35 1.75
C GLU A 77 9.69 13.52 2.14
N TRP A 78 10.20 14.24 1.15
CA TRP A 78 10.86 15.51 1.38
C TRP A 78 10.40 16.54 0.36
N SER A 79 10.35 17.80 0.81
CA SER A 79 10.02 18.91 -0.07
C SER A 79 10.88 20.13 0.23
N GLN A 80 11.16 20.91 -0.80
CA GLN A 80 11.89 22.16 -0.72
C GLN A 80 11.12 23.24 -1.47
N SER A 81 10.68 24.28 -0.77
CA SER A 81 9.92 25.37 -1.36
C SER A 81 10.75 26.14 -2.38
N ASP A 82 10.18 26.34 -3.57
CA ASP A 82 10.75 27.20 -4.60
C ASP A 82 9.63 27.83 -5.44
N MET A 83 9.41 29.14 -5.23
CA MET A 83 8.39 29.90 -5.95
C MET A 83 8.75 30.18 -7.41
N SER A 84 10.02 30.05 -7.79
CA SER A 84 10.48 30.24 -9.17
C SER A 84 9.91 29.18 -10.11
N LEU A 85 9.53 28.01 -9.59
CA LEU A 85 8.88 26.92 -10.33
C LEU A 85 7.58 27.32 -11.00
N TRP A 86 6.91 28.39 -10.56
CA TRP A 86 5.76 28.91 -11.29
C TRP A 86 6.11 29.47 -12.68
N SER A 87 7.39 29.63 -13.02
CA SER A 87 7.84 29.98 -14.37
C SER A 87 7.88 28.78 -15.32
N THR A 88 7.91 27.54 -14.80
CA THR A 88 7.99 26.32 -15.63
C THR A 88 6.62 25.83 -16.09
N ARG A 89 5.53 26.46 -15.62
CA ARG A 89 4.15 26.17 -16.01
C ARG A 89 3.31 27.44 -16.11
N ARG A 90 2.16 27.34 -16.77
CA ARG A 90 1.17 28.41 -16.73
C ARG A 90 0.63 28.56 -15.30
N ARG A 91 0.70 29.78 -14.76
CA ARG A 91 0.07 30.13 -13.48
C ARG A 91 -1.46 30.01 -13.59
N PRO A 92 -2.16 29.58 -12.53
CA PRO A 92 -3.62 29.59 -12.48
C PRO A 92 -4.16 31.00 -12.79
N GLY A 93 -5.25 31.08 -13.57
CA GLY A 93 -5.94 32.34 -13.86
C GLY A 93 -6.93 32.73 -12.76
N GLY A 94 -7.62 33.86 -12.93
CA GLY A 94 -8.68 34.29 -12.03
C GLY A 94 -8.19 34.87 -10.69
N ARG A 95 -9.06 34.83 -9.67
CA ARG A 95 -8.73 35.25 -8.29
C ARG A 95 -8.09 34.08 -7.56
N VAL A 96 -6.77 34.14 -7.40
CA VAL A 96 -5.98 33.14 -6.69
C VAL A 96 -5.15 33.74 -5.58
N ARG A 97 -4.91 32.95 -4.52
CA ARG A 97 -4.06 33.33 -3.39
C ARG A 97 -3.27 32.12 -2.87
N ASN A 98 -2.38 32.37 -1.91
CA ASN A 98 -1.61 31.35 -1.22
C ASN A 98 -0.85 30.40 -2.17
N LEU A 99 -0.33 30.94 -3.28
CA LEU A 99 0.46 30.15 -4.23
C LEU A 99 1.71 29.63 -3.54
N ARG A 100 1.92 28.31 -3.61
CA ARG A 100 3.08 27.60 -3.11
C ARG A 100 3.57 26.67 -4.20
N ALA A 101 4.88 26.64 -4.37
CA ALA A 101 5.53 25.65 -5.22
C ALA A 101 6.73 25.06 -4.49
N ALA A 102 6.97 23.78 -4.70
CA ALA A 102 8.06 23.06 -4.08
C ALA A 102 8.59 21.98 -5.02
N HIS A 103 9.90 21.75 -4.94
CA HIS A 103 10.48 20.48 -5.31
C HIS A 103 9.99 19.44 -4.32
N ALA A 104 9.45 18.33 -4.80
CA ALA A 104 8.92 17.26 -3.98
C ALA A 104 9.51 15.94 -4.43
N TRP A 105 9.86 15.12 -3.46
CA TRP A 105 10.38 13.80 -3.67
C TRP A 105 9.72 12.83 -2.71
N ASP A 106 9.51 11.63 -3.22
CA ASP A 106 8.78 10.57 -2.55
C ASP A 106 9.51 9.27 -2.84
N ILE A 107 9.82 8.51 -1.79
CA ILE A 107 10.36 7.16 -1.86
C ILE A 107 9.33 6.21 -1.26
N ASP A 108 9.02 5.16 -2.00
CA ASP A 108 8.20 4.04 -1.58
C ASP A 108 8.98 2.73 -1.69
N GLY A 109 8.51 1.69 -0.99
CA GLY A 109 9.12 0.36 -1.06
C GLY A 109 9.16 -0.42 0.25
N TRP A 110 10.06 -1.39 0.29
CA TRP A 110 10.36 -2.26 1.41
C TRP A 110 11.81 -2.07 1.86
N THR A 111 11.99 -1.82 3.15
CA THR A 111 13.31 -1.72 3.79
C THR A 111 13.70 -3.06 4.41
N VAL A 112 14.99 -3.39 4.37
CA VAL A 112 15.52 -4.56 5.05
C VAL A 112 15.28 -4.43 6.55
N GLY A 113 14.68 -5.47 7.13
CA GLY A 113 14.29 -5.50 8.54
C GLY A 113 12.85 -5.09 8.80
N ASP A 114 12.10 -4.68 7.76
CA ASP A 114 10.65 -4.56 7.89
C ASP A 114 10.03 -5.92 8.22
N PRO A 115 9.15 -6.01 9.23
CA PRO A 115 8.42 -7.23 9.43
C PRO A 115 7.41 -7.42 8.29
N PHE A 116 7.37 -8.64 7.79
CA PHE A 116 6.68 -9.05 6.59
C PHE A 116 5.64 -10.12 6.94
N PHE A 117 4.38 -9.85 6.64
CA PHE A 117 3.29 -10.81 6.79
C PHE A 117 2.62 -10.97 5.43
N ALA A 118 2.47 -12.20 4.95
CA ALA A 118 1.80 -12.44 3.69
C ALA A 118 0.94 -13.71 3.74
N SER A 119 -0.27 -13.60 3.20
CA SER A 119 -1.05 -14.75 2.73
C SER A 119 -0.82 -14.83 1.23
N CYS A 120 -0.01 -15.79 0.79
CA CYS A 120 0.47 -15.88 -0.60
C CYS A 120 0.67 -17.35 -1.01
N TYR A 121 1.03 -17.56 -2.26
CA TYR A 121 1.32 -18.89 -2.78
C TYR A 121 2.79 -19.22 -2.60
N ALA A 122 3.09 -20.49 -2.32
CA ALA A 122 4.42 -21.04 -2.42
C ALA A 122 4.53 -21.82 -3.74
N GLN A 123 5.48 -21.46 -4.59
CA GLN A 123 5.74 -22.15 -5.85
C GLN A 123 7.20 -22.65 -5.89
N PRO A 124 7.46 -23.81 -6.52
CA PRO A 124 8.82 -24.27 -6.72
C PRO A 124 9.55 -23.35 -7.71
N ARG A 125 10.79 -22.98 -7.38
CA ARG A 125 11.66 -22.21 -8.28
C ARG A 125 12.18 -23.09 -9.41
N THR A 126 12.46 -22.48 -10.56
CA THR A 126 13.02 -23.20 -11.69
C THR A 126 14.48 -23.57 -11.45
N GLN A 127 14.97 -24.62 -12.12
CA GLN A 127 16.34 -25.08 -11.91
C GLN A 127 17.37 -24.09 -12.47
N GLU A 128 17.01 -23.36 -13.52
CA GLU A 128 17.82 -22.28 -14.09
C GLU A 128 18.04 -21.14 -13.09
N GLU A 129 16.99 -20.71 -12.38
CA GLU A 129 17.07 -19.65 -11.35
C GLU A 129 17.94 -20.09 -10.16
N LEU A 130 17.75 -21.32 -9.69
CA LEU A 130 18.53 -21.88 -8.58
C LEU A 130 20.02 -21.97 -8.91
N MET A 131 20.37 -22.34 -10.16
CA MET A 131 21.75 -22.39 -10.61
C MET A 131 22.36 -21.00 -10.82
N PHE A 132 21.58 -20.05 -11.34
CA PHE A 132 22.02 -18.68 -11.55
C PHE A 132 22.39 -18.00 -10.23
N GLU A 133 21.56 -18.18 -9.19
CA GLU A 133 21.81 -17.64 -7.85
C GLU A 133 22.76 -18.49 -6.99
N GLN A 134 23.23 -19.64 -7.51
CA GLN A 134 24.09 -20.60 -6.80
C GLN A 134 23.48 -21.06 -5.46
N VAL A 135 22.18 -21.32 -5.46
CA VAL A 135 21.45 -21.76 -4.27
C VAL A 135 21.85 -23.19 -3.89
N ASP A 136 22.04 -23.43 -2.60
CA ASP A 136 22.24 -24.78 -2.07
C ASP A 136 20.94 -25.60 -2.19
N GLN A 137 20.92 -26.51 -3.16
CA GLN A 137 19.77 -27.35 -3.46
C GLN A 137 19.54 -28.47 -2.43
N SER A 138 20.47 -28.68 -1.48
CA SER A 138 20.26 -29.63 -0.38
C SER A 138 19.30 -29.09 0.68
N LEU A 139 19.10 -27.77 0.72
CA LEU A 139 18.19 -27.11 1.65
C LEU A 139 16.79 -27.00 1.05
N ALA A 140 15.86 -27.83 1.55
CA ALA A 140 14.48 -27.84 1.08
C ALA A 140 13.77 -26.48 1.16
N SER A 141 14.12 -25.64 2.15
CA SER A 141 13.54 -24.30 2.32
C SER A 141 13.99 -23.29 1.26
N ALA A 142 15.09 -23.55 0.55
CA ALA A 142 15.64 -22.66 -0.48
C ALA A 142 15.07 -22.93 -1.88
N LEU A 143 14.36 -24.05 -2.05
CA LEU A 143 13.75 -24.48 -3.31
C LEU A 143 12.42 -23.77 -3.64
N PRO A 144 11.53 -23.49 -2.68
CA PRO A 144 10.31 -22.72 -2.95
C PRO A 144 10.54 -21.21 -2.85
N GLU A 145 9.70 -20.46 -3.56
CA GLU A 145 9.54 -19.01 -3.42
C GLU A 145 8.09 -18.63 -3.11
N LEU A 146 7.93 -17.51 -2.41
CA LEU A 146 6.64 -16.90 -2.12
C LEU A 146 6.26 -15.94 -3.26
N THR A 147 5.07 -16.14 -3.84
CA THR A 147 4.59 -15.40 -5.00
C THR A 147 3.11 -15.02 -4.91
N ARG A 148 2.71 -14.04 -5.72
CA ARG A 148 1.31 -13.60 -5.86
C ARG A 148 0.50 -14.50 -6.81
N GLU A 149 1.16 -15.23 -7.70
CA GLU A 149 0.48 -16.05 -8.71
C GLU A 149 0.28 -17.49 -8.20
N GLY A 150 -0.87 -18.09 -8.49
CA GLY A 150 -1.17 -19.46 -8.09
C GLY A 150 -2.56 -19.92 -8.54
N ASP A 151 -2.74 -21.24 -8.57
CA ASP A 151 -3.93 -21.90 -9.13
C ASP A 151 -5.04 -22.15 -8.09
N GLY A 152 -4.99 -21.45 -6.95
CA GLY A 152 -6.00 -21.56 -5.89
C GLY A 152 -7.26 -20.78 -6.25
N PHE A 153 -8.40 -21.46 -6.40
CA PHE A 153 -9.68 -20.77 -6.55
C PHE A 153 -10.03 -19.96 -5.30
N GLY A 154 -10.25 -18.65 -5.47
CA GLY A 154 -10.80 -17.77 -4.42
C GLY A 154 -9.81 -17.33 -3.33
N HIS A 155 -8.51 -17.62 -3.46
CA HIS A 155 -7.51 -17.12 -2.51
C HIS A 155 -7.07 -15.69 -2.89
N ILE A 156 -7.23 -14.78 -1.94
CA ILE A 156 -6.83 -13.38 -2.08
C ILE A 156 -5.44 -13.25 -1.47
N VAL A 157 -4.47 -12.86 -2.30
CA VAL A 157 -3.11 -12.60 -1.83
C VAL A 157 -3.08 -11.29 -1.08
N THR A 158 -2.68 -11.35 0.19
CA THR A 158 -2.52 -10.17 1.06
C THR A 158 -1.08 -10.08 1.53
N VAL A 159 -0.56 -8.84 1.59
CA VAL A 159 0.78 -8.54 2.09
C VAL A 159 0.67 -7.34 3.02
N HIS A 160 1.20 -7.47 4.23
CA HIS A 160 1.15 -6.49 5.29
C HIS A 160 2.55 -6.20 5.84
N ARG A 161 2.79 -4.93 6.17
CA ARG A 161 4.01 -4.43 6.81
C ARG A 161 3.67 -3.87 8.18
N GLY A 162 4.40 -4.24 9.23
CA GLY A 162 4.15 -3.75 10.60
C GLY A 162 4.52 -4.78 11.66
N THR A 163 4.27 -4.52 12.94
CA THR A 163 4.41 -5.54 13.98
C THR A 163 3.27 -6.57 13.89
N GLU A 164 3.44 -7.77 14.45
CA GLU A 164 2.38 -8.80 14.51
C GLU A 164 1.04 -8.20 15.00
N ALA A 165 1.08 -7.28 15.97
CA ALA A 165 -0.09 -6.61 16.53
C ALA A 165 -0.86 -5.73 15.51
N LEU A 166 -0.17 -5.09 14.56
CA LEU A 166 -0.82 -4.29 13.51
C LEU A 166 -1.43 -5.19 12.43
N ALA A 167 -0.80 -6.32 12.12
CA ALA A 167 -1.41 -7.33 11.26
C ALA A 167 -2.66 -7.94 11.92
N PHE A 168 -2.63 -8.16 13.24
CA PHE A 168 -3.80 -8.60 14.01
C PHE A 168 -4.92 -7.56 14.11
N SER A 169 -4.61 -6.26 14.23
CA SER A 169 -5.65 -5.22 14.25
C SER A 169 -6.38 -5.09 12.91
N ASP A 170 -5.68 -5.28 11.79
CA ASP A 170 -6.34 -5.30 10.47
C ASP A 170 -7.18 -6.57 10.27
N MET A 171 -6.75 -7.71 10.84
CA MET A 171 -7.53 -8.96 10.93
C MET A 171 -8.76 -8.87 11.82
N GLU A 172 -8.82 -7.91 12.76
CA GLU A 172 -9.99 -7.69 13.63
C GLU A 172 -11.25 -7.40 12.79
N SER A 173 -11.09 -6.82 11.59
CA SER A 173 -12.18 -6.67 10.62
C SER A 173 -12.79 -8.02 10.19
N GLY A 174 -11.99 -9.09 10.06
CA GLY A 174 -12.43 -10.44 9.74
C GLY A 174 -13.17 -11.12 10.89
N LEU A 175 -12.71 -10.94 12.14
CA LEU A 175 -13.43 -11.38 13.34
C LEU A 175 -14.74 -10.61 13.52
N SER A 176 -14.75 -9.31 13.22
CA SER A 176 -15.98 -8.49 13.21
C SER A 176 -16.97 -8.94 12.13
N ALA A 177 -16.48 -9.47 11.01
CA ALA A 177 -17.32 -10.04 9.96
C ALA A 177 -17.95 -11.40 10.38
N MET A 178 -17.34 -12.11 11.33
CA MET A 178 -17.88 -13.35 11.91
C MET A 178 -18.92 -13.12 13.02
N LEU A 179 -18.96 -11.92 13.59
CA LEU A 179 -19.85 -11.53 14.70
C LEU A 179 -21.34 -11.73 14.36
N PRO A 180 -21.86 -11.33 13.18
CA PRO A 180 -23.24 -11.61 12.80
C PRO A 180 -23.57 -13.12 12.78
N SER A 181 -22.66 -13.94 12.24
CA SER A 181 -22.84 -15.40 12.19
C SER A 181 -22.81 -16.03 13.59
N ALA A 182 -21.92 -15.57 14.47
CA ALA A 182 -21.83 -16.04 15.85
C ALA A 182 -23.07 -15.69 16.68
N ILE A 183 -23.64 -14.49 16.49
CA ILE A 183 -24.90 -14.08 17.11
C ILE A 183 -26.04 -15.00 16.64
N MET A 184 -26.14 -15.28 15.34
CA MET A 184 -27.17 -16.15 14.79
C MET A 184 -27.09 -17.58 15.37
N VAL A 185 -25.88 -18.15 15.47
CA VAL A 185 -25.68 -19.48 16.09
C VAL A 185 -26.06 -19.47 17.56
N SER A 186 -25.71 -18.40 18.29
CA SER A 186 -26.03 -18.27 19.71
C SER A 186 -27.54 -18.16 19.95
N VAL A 187 -28.24 -17.37 19.15
CA VAL A 187 -29.70 -17.24 19.22
C VAL A 187 -30.37 -18.59 18.92
N ALA A 188 -29.93 -19.28 17.87
CA ALA A 188 -30.45 -20.60 17.51
C ALA A 188 -30.23 -21.65 18.62
N LEU A 189 -29.05 -21.63 19.26
CA LEU A 189 -28.72 -22.50 20.38
C LEU A 189 -29.60 -22.22 21.60
N VAL A 190 -29.83 -20.94 21.93
CA VAL A 190 -30.70 -20.53 23.04
C VAL A 190 -32.14 -20.95 22.78
N THR A 191 -32.66 -20.76 21.56
CA THR A 191 -34.01 -21.23 21.22
C THR A 191 -34.13 -22.75 21.30
N PHE A 192 -33.12 -23.49 20.83
CA PHE A 192 -33.10 -24.96 20.92
C PHE A 192 -33.07 -25.46 22.37
N LEU A 193 -32.26 -24.83 23.22
CA LEU A 193 -32.18 -25.17 24.64
C LEU A 193 -33.47 -24.81 25.40
N LEU A 194 -34.09 -23.67 25.05
CA LEU A 194 -35.37 -23.29 25.64
C LEU A 194 -36.49 -24.25 25.22
N GLU A 195 -36.62 -24.58 23.93
CA GLU A 195 -37.64 -25.53 23.47
C GLU A 195 -37.41 -26.95 24.03
N GLY A 196 -36.14 -27.38 24.15
CA GLY A 196 -35.78 -28.65 24.78
C GLY A 196 -36.00 -28.71 26.29
N MET A 197 -36.19 -27.57 26.98
CA MET A 197 -36.54 -27.52 28.40
C MET A 197 -38.05 -27.55 28.67
N TRP A 198 -38.89 -27.42 27.63
CA TRP A 198 -40.36 -27.49 27.72
C TRP A 198 -40.95 -28.79 27.14
N MET A 199 -40.11 -29.79 26.83
CA MET A 199 -40.49 -31.20 26.61
C MET A 199 -40.06 -32.04 27.80
#